data_AF-A0A1H9JCZ0-F1
#
_entry.id   AF-A0A1H9JCZ0-F1
#
_cell.length_a   1.000
_cell.length_b   1.000
_cell.length_c   1.000
_cell.angle_alpha   90.00
_cell.angle_beta   90.00
_cell.angle_gamma   90.00
#
_symmetry.space_group_name_H-M   'P 1'
#
loop_
_entity.id
_entity.type
_entity.pdbx_description
1 polymer ?
#
loop_
_entity_poly.entity_id
_entity_poly.type
_entity_poly.pdbx_seq_one_letter_code
_entity_poly.pdbx_strand_id
1 'polypeptide(L)'
;MCLIMTAITAIVFTASFFVNKKKGNVNKSVFMAMLMFWAASLMWSIDGVASVLGGEGFFDLSIEDTILGAIILISGLLVFAAHSLLQKRKPA
;
A
#
# COMPACT_ATOMS: atom_id res chain seq x y z
N MET A 1 -8.02 -1.71 10.91
CA MET A 1 -6.57 -1.87 11.00
C MET A 1 -5.96 -1.96 9.62
N CYS A 2 -6.58 -2.71 8.69
CA CYS A 2 -6.17 -2.79 7.30
C CYS A 2 -6.09 -1.42 6.60
N LEU A 3 -7.11 -0.56 6.74
CA LEU A 3 -7.08 0.82 6.21
C LEU A 3 -5.85 1.58 6.71
N ILE A 4 -5.62 1.56 8.02
CA ILE A 4 -4.51 2.27 8.66
C ILE A 4 -3.16 1.74 8.15
N MET A 5 -3.00 0.42 8.11
CA MET A 5 -1.78 -0.26 7.66
C MET A 5 -1.45 0.02 6.19
N THR A 6 -2.45 -0.05 5.31
CA THR A 6 -2.29 0.23 3.88
C THR A 6 -2.02 1.71 3.64
N ALA A 7 -2.68 2.62 4.38
CA ALA A 7 -2.43 4.07 4.30
C ALA A 7 -1.01 4.45 4.75
N ILE A 8 -0.55 3.95 5.91
CA ILE A 8 0.82 4.19 6.39
C ILE A 8 1.84 3.69 5.37
N THR A 9 1.61 2.51 4.81
CA THR A 9 2.53 1.93 3.83
C THR A 9 2.54 2.72 2.52
N ALA A 10 1.37 3.19 2.06
CA ALA A 10 1.28 4.09 0.92
C ALA A 10 2.12 5.37 1.13
N ILE A 11 2.03 5.97 2.32
CA ILE A 11 2.82 7.15 2.71
C ILE A 11 4.32 6.84 2.67
N VAL A 12 4.76 5.69 3.21
CA VAL A 12 6.17 5.27 3.19
C VAL A 12 6.69 5.12 1.76
N PHE A 13 5.92 4.51 0.86
CA PHE A 13 6.29 4.40 -0.56
C PHE A 13 6.27 5.75 -1.28
N THR A 14 5.33 6.64 -0.96
CA THR A 14 5.32 8.02 -1.47
C THR A 14 6.56 8.79 -1.03
N ALA A 15 6.92 8.74 0.26
CA ALA A 15 8.14 9.37 0.77
C ALA A 15 9.39 8.82 0.07
N SER A 16 9.48 7.49 -0.07
CA SER A 16 10.56 6.82 -0.78
C SER A 16 10.63 7.23 -2.25
N PHE A 17 9.49 7.40 -2.92
CA PHE A 17 9.43 7.87 -4.31
C PHE A 17 9.98 9.29 -4.44
N PHE A 18 9.58 10.22 -3.56
CA PHE A 18 10.06 11.60 -3.57
C PHE A 18 11.58 11.70 -3.33
N VAL A 19 12.12 10.92 -2.38
CA VAL A 19 13.56 10.88 -2.11
C VAL A 19 14.35 10.35 -3.31
N ASN A 20 13.87 9.29 -3.96
CA ASN A 20 14.52 8.72 -5.14
C ASN A 20 14.42 9.63 -6.37
N LYS A 21 13.27 10.28 -6.56
CA LYS A 21 13.06 11.28 -7.62
C LYS A 21 14.04 12.45 -7.49
N LYS A 22 14.28 12.95 -6.26
CA LYS A 22 15.26 14.02 -6.01
C LYS A 22 16.70 13.61 -6.35
N LYS A 23 17.01 12.31 -6.27
CA LYS A 23 18.32 11.74 -6.67
C LYS A 23 18.42 11.44 -8.17
N GLY A 24 17.44 11.80 -8.98
CA GLY A 24 17.42 11.56 -10.43
C GLY A 24 17.11 10.11 -10.84
N ASN A 25 16.73 9.25 -9.88
CA ASN A 25 16.44 7.84 -10.15
C ASN A 25 14.94 7.58 -10.00
N VAL A 26 14.20 7.56 -11.12
CA VAL A 26 12.77 7.25 -11.14
C VAL A 26 12.60 5.73 -11.05
N ASN A 27 12.53 5.21 -9.83
CA ASN A 27 12.31 3.78 -9.61
C ASN A 27 10.82 3.44 -9.87
N LYS A 28 10.54 2.86 -11.05
CA LYS A 28 9.18 2.46 -11.46
C LYS A 28 8.55 1.46 -10.50
N SER A 29 9.34 0.61 -9.84
CA SER A 29 8.83 -0.35 -8.85
C SER A 29 8.28 0.36 -7.62
N VAL A 30 8.97 1.40 -7.13
CA VAL A 30 8.51 2.20 -5.98
C VAL A 30 7.24 2.96 -6.33
N PHE A 31 7.16 3.51 -7.55
CA PHE A 31 5.95 4.18 -8.04
C PHE A 31 4.76 3.23 -8.15
N MET A 32 4.97 2.01 -8.67
CA MET A 32 3.93 0.99 -8.74
C MET A 32 3.44 0.59 -7.35
N ALA A 33 4.35 0.31 -6.41
CA ALA A 33 3.99 -0.05 -5.04
C ALA A 33 3.24 1.08 -4.33
N MET A 34 3.66 2.34 -4.54
CA MET A 34 2.94 3.51 -4.05
C MET A 34 1.48 3.50 -4.52
N LEU A 35 1.24 3.33 -5.83
CA LEU A 35 -0.12 3.30 -6.38
C LEU A 35 -0.94 2.12 -5.86
N MET A 36 -0.33 0.94 -5.74
CA MET A 36 -1.00 -0.25 -5.21
C MET A 36 -1.52 -0.02 -3.78
N PHE A 37 -0.68 0.52 -2.89
CA PHE A 37 -1.09 0.76 -1.50
C PHE A 37 -2.07 1.93 -1.36
N TRP A 38 -1.99 2.95 -2.21
CA TRP A 38 -3.03 4.00 -2.26
C TRP A 38 -4.38 3.47 -2.76
N ALA A 39 -4.39 2.61 -3.78
CA ALA A 39 -5.61 1.98 -4.28
C ALA A 39 -6.26 1.10 -3.20
N ALA A 40 -5.46 0.30 -2.49
CA ALA A 40 -5.90 -0.46 -1.33
C ALA A 40 -6.49 0.46 -0.24
N SER A 41 -5.77 1.51 0.16
CA SER A 41 -6.24 2.44 1.17
C SER A 41 -7.56 3.12 0.78
N LEU A 42 -7.74 3.46 -0.50
CA LEU A 42 -8.98 4.05 -1.01
C LEU A 42 -10.13 3.04 -0.95
N MET A 43 -9.91 1.79 -1.38
CA MET A 43 -10.92 0.71 -1.28
C MET A 43 -11.42 0.54 0.15
N TRP A 44 -10.51 0.40 1.12
CA TRP A 44 -10.90 0.27 2.53
C TRP A 44 -11.49 1.55 3.13
N SER A 45 -11.18 2.73 2.58
CA SER A 45 -11.85 3.97 3.00
C SER A 45 -13.34 3.95 2.63
N ILE A 46 -13.72 3.39 1.49
CA ILE A 46 -15.12 3.21 1.10
C ILE A 46 -15.83 2.26 2.07
N ASP A 47 -15.16 1.18 2.47
CA ASP A 47 -15.66 0.23 3.46
C ASP A 47 -15.91 0.91 4.83
N GLY A 48 -14.99 1.77 5.26
CA GLY A 48 -15.17 2.59 6.47
C GLY A 48 -16.36 3.56 6.37
N VAL A 49 -16.58 4.20 5.21
CA VAL A 49 -17.77 5.05 4.99
C VAL A 49 -19.06 4.22 5.06
N ALA A 50 -19.08 3.04 4.43
CA ALA A 50 -20.24 2.16 4.46
C ALA A 50 -20.55 1.68 5.90
N SER A 51 -19.52 1.37 6.68
CA SER A 51 -19.65 0.97 8.09
C SER A 51 -20.27 2.08 8.94
N VAL A 52 -19.83 3.33 8.77
CA VAL A 52 -20.42 4.50 9.45
C VAL A 52 -21.88 4.69 9.08
N LEU A 53 -22.23 4.52 7.80
CA LEU A 53 -23.62 4.60 7.36
C LEU A 53 -24.50 3.48 7.95
N GLY A 54 -23.90 2.33 8.27
CA GLY A 54 -24.52 1.21 8.97
C GLY A 54 -24.66 1.39 10.49
N GLY A 55 -24.11 2.47 11.05
CA GLY A 55 -24.11 2.74 12.49
C GLY A 55 -22.91 2.16 13.25
N GLU A 56 -21.91 1.64 12.54
CA GLU A 56 -20.66 1.13 13.11
C GLU A 56 -19.54 2.19 13.06
N GLY A 57 -18.35 1.84 13.57
CA GLY A 57 -17.19 2.72 13.52
C GLY A 57 -16.57 2.79 12.12
N PHE A 58 -15.91 3.91 11.81
CA PHE A 58 -15.16 4.07 10.54
C PHE A 58 -13.96 3.12 10.42
N PHE A 59 -13.29 2.86 11.55
CA PHE A 59 -12.17 1.94 11.61
C PHE A 59 -12.63 0.63 12.21
N ASP A 60 -12.53 -0.46 11.43
CA ASP A 60 -12.60 -1.80 11.99
C ASP A 60 -11.29 -2.09 12.73
N LEU A 61 -11.32 -2.32 14.04
CA LEU A 61 -10.13 -2.66 14.84
C LEU A 61 -10.08 -4.14 15.23
N SER A 62 -10.87 -4.97 14.57
CA SER A 62 -10.91 -6.41 14.79
C SER A 62 -9.55 -7.07 14.52
N ILE A 63 -9.34 -8.20 15.19
CA ILE A 63 -8.17 -9.05 14.96
C ILE A 63 -8.19 -9.60 13.53
N GLU A 64 -9.38 -9.89 13.02
CA GLU A 64 -9.62 -10.40 11.67
C GLU A 64 -9.14 -9.40 10.61
N ASP A 65 -9.54 -8.13 10.73
CA ASP A 65 -9.09 -7.07 9.82
C ASP A 65 -7.58 -6.77 9.97
N THR A 66 -7.02 -6.97 11.16
CA THR A 66 -5.58 -6.86 11.38
C THR A 66 -4.81 -7.96 10.63
N ILE A 67 -5.27 -9.21 10.71
CA ILE A 67 -4.68 -10.34 9.97
C ILE A 67 -4.79 -10.09 8.47
N LEU A 68 -5.95 -9.63 8.00
CA LEU A 68 -6.16 -9.29 6.60
C LEU A 68 -5.18 -8.19 6.15
N GLY A 69 -5.05 -7.12 6.92
CA GLY A 69 -4.08 -6.05 6.67
C GLY A 69 -2.63 -6.55 6.58
N ALA A 70 -2.24 -7.49 7.44
CA ALA A 70 -0.91 -8.10 7.39
C ALA A 70 -0.70 -8.93 6.11
N ILE A 71 -1.69 -9.72 5.70
CA ILE A 71 -1.65 -10.51 4.45
C ILE A 71 -1.50 -9.58 3.23
N ILE A 72 -2.26 -8.49 3.20
CA ILE A 72 -2.20 -7.50 2.12
C ILE A 72 -0.85 -6.79 2.07
N LEU A 73 -0.25 -6.48 3.24
CA LEU A 73 1.10 -5.92 3.27
C LEU A 73 2.14 -6.88 2.74
N ILE A 74 2.13 -8.13 3.22
CA ILE A 74 3.11 -9.14 2.82
C ILE A 74 2.99 -9.40 1.30
N SER A 75 1.77 -9.58 0.79
CA SER A 75 1.54 -9.80 -0.64
C SER A 75 1.97 -8.59 -1.48
N GLY A 76 1.65 -7.37 -1.08
CA GLY A 76 2.09 -6.15 -1.77
C GLY A 76 3.62 -6.00 -1.78
N LEU A 77 4.28 -6.33 -0.68
CA LEU A 77 5.74 -6.33 -0.58
C LEU A 77 6.38 -7.42 -1.46
N LEU A 78 5.78 -8.61 -1.55
CA LEU A 78 6.25 -9.68 -2.44
C LEU A 78 6.16 -9.25 -3.90
N VAL A 79 5.05 -8.63 -4.32
CA VAL A 79 4.90 -8.09 -5.68
C VAL A 79 5.94 -7.00 -5.95
N PHE A 80 6.13 -6.07 -5.01
CA PHE A 80 7.16 -5.04 -5.11
C PHE A 80 8.57 -5.63 -5.24
N ALA A 81 8.91 -6.64 -4.43
CA ALA A 81 10.20 -7.30 -4.45
C ALA A 81 10.43 -8.03 -5.79
N ALA A 82 9.44 -8.80 -6.26
CA ALA A 82 9.50 -9.48 -7.55
C ALA A 82 9.68 -8.49 -8.71
N HIS A 83 8.89 -7.42 -8.75
CA HIS A 83 8.99 -6.40 -9.79
C HIS A 83 10.34 -5.65 -9.74
N SER A 84 10.85 -5.36 -8.53
CA SER A 84 12.16 -4.74 -8.34
C SER A 84 13.30 -5.62 -8.83
N LEU A 85 13.22 -6.94 -8.60
CA LEU A 85 14.20 -7.90 -9.10
C LEU A 85 14.14 -8.03 -10.62
N LEU A 86 12.94 -8.06 -11.21
CA LEU A 86 12.75 -8.12 -12.66
C LEU A 86 13.25 -6.85 -13.37
N GLN A 87 13.03 -5.66 -12.78
CA GLN A 87 13.58 -4.41 -13.32
C GLN A 87 15.10 -4.41 -13.34
N LYS A 88 15.76 -4.97 -12.32
CA LYS A 88 17.23 -5.10 -12.29
C LYS A 88 17.77 -6.09 -13.31
N ARG A 89 16.97 -7.09 -13.71
CA ARG A 89 17.37 -8.14 -14.68
C ARG A 89 17.20 -7.75 -16.14
N LYS A 90 16.43 -6.71 -16.48
CA LYS A 90 16.36 -6.24 -17.88
C LYS A 90 17.68 -5.53 -18.23
N PRO A 91 18.53 -6.09 -19.14
CA PRO A 91 19.65 -5.33 -19.68
C PRO A 91 19.09 -4.12 -20.43
N ALA A 92 19.78 -2.99 -20.27
CA ALA A 92 19.48 -1.72 -20.93
C ALA A 92 19.50 -1.85 -22.45
#